data_AF-A0A3M0XWY9-F1
#
_entry.id   AF-A0A3M0XWY9-F1
#
_cell.length_a   1.000
_cell.length_b   1.000
_cell.length_c   1.000
_cell.angle_alpha   90.00
_cell.angle_beta   90.00
_cell.angle_gamma   90.00
#
_symmetry.space_group_name_H-M   'P 1'
#
loop_
_entity.id
_entity.type
_entity.pdbx_description
1 polymer ?
#
loop_
_entity_poly.entity_id
_entity_poly.type
_entity_poly.pdbx_seq_one_letter_code
_entity_poly.pdbx_strand_id
1 'polypeptide(L)'
;MAVLTANKNRPVRLPAGGITTRLLPLAGYTNFGAGNTAHTVYKGSLVMCDVSDTDGYFRAVPDTSVTPAAAGDIFGGIALEKQEVTSGDTADGSKKVTVAVDGVWGFPVGSIAITDIGAPAYASDDDTITTTATNNLWVGTIVDRDATYVWVDISHAAGRTNTAT
;
A
#
# COMPACT_ATOMS: atom_id res chain seq x y z
N MET A 1 -1.44 8.79 7.01
CA MET A 1 -2.56 8.13 6.28
C MET A 1 -3.52 7.46 7.29
N ALA A 2 -4.61 6.77 6.95
CA ALA A 2 -5.47 6.06 7.95
C ALA A 2 -5.11 4.58 8.04
N VAL A 3 -4.62 4.13 9.20
CA VAL A 3 -4.23 2.73 9.43
C VAL A 3 -5.50 1.88 9.39
N LEU A 4 -5.54 0.84 8.56
CA LEU A 4 -6.63 -0.13 8.65
C LEU A 4 -6.60 -0.78 10.04
N THR A 5 -7.75 -0.84 10.70
CA THR A 5 -7.90 -1.48 12.02
C THR A 5 -8.54 -2.87 11.94
N ALA A 6 -8.92 -3.28 10.72
CA ALA A 6 -9.53 -4.57 10.42
C ALA A 6 -9.27 -4.96 8.97
N ASN A 7 -9.51 -6.23 8.65
CA ASN A 7 -9.45 -6.73 7.27
C ASN A 7 -10.46 -5.99 6.38
N LYS A 8 -10.02 -5.55 5.21
CA LYS A 8 -10.84 -4.91 4.20
C LYS A 8 -10.86 -5.75 2.92
N ASN A 9 -12.05 -6.18 2.52
CA ASN A 9 -12.24 -6.80 1.21
C ASN A 9 -12.45 -5.69 0.18
N ARG A 10 -11.38 -5.27 -0.49
CA ARG A 10 -11.48 -4.33 -1.60
C ARG A 10 -12.04 -5.04 -2.85
N PRO A 11 -12.96 -4.41 -3.60
CA PRO A 11 -13.37 -4.94 -4.89
C PRO A 11 -12.19 -4.88 -5.87
N VAL A 12 -12.07 -5.90 -6.72
CA VAL A 12 -10.98 -6.03 -7.69
C VAL A 12 -11.52 -6.52 -9.03
N ARG A 13 -11.05 -5.93 -10.11
CA ARG A 13 -11.22 -6.46 -11.47
C ARG A 13 -9.95 -7.23 -11.81
N LEU A 14 -10.09 -8.54 -12.01
CA LEU A 14 -8.97 -9.44 -12.21
C LEU A 14 -8.38 -9.25 -13.61
N PRO A 15 -7.05 -9.22 -13.77
CA PRO A 15 -6.43 -9.28 -15.07
C PRO A 15 -6.60 -10.67 -15.70
N ALA A 16 -6.42 -10.76 -17.01
CA ALA A 16 -6.46 -12.04 -17.73
C ALA A 16 -5.32 -12.94 -17.23
N GLY A 17 -5.66 -14.05 -16.56
CA GLY A 17 -4.69 -14.94 -15.91
C GLY A 17 -4.76 -14.95 -14.38
N GLY A 18 -5.58 -14.08 -13.78
CA GLY A 18 -5.68 -13.95 -12.32
C GLY A 18 -4.64 -12.98 -11.74
N ILE A 19 -4.74 -12.72 -10.44
CA ILE A 19 -3.84 -11.78 -9.76
C ILE A 19 -2.43 -12.37 -9.65
N THR A 20 -1.44 -11.60 -10.09
CA THR A 20 -0.03 -11.85 -9.80
C THR A 20 0.26 -11.48 -8.35
N THR A 21 0.94 -12.38 -7.64
CA THR A 21 1.28 -12.18 -6.24
C THR A 21 2.78 -12.12 -6.01
N ARG A 22 3.18 -11.46 -4.91
CA ARG A 22 4.55 -11.42 -4.44
C ARG A 22 4.59 -11.61 -2.93
N LEU A 23 5.57 -12.37 -2.46
CA LEU A 23 5.83 -12.52 -1.04
C LEU A 23 6.84 -11.47 -0.60
N LEU A 24 6.45 -10.58 0.32
CA LEU A 24 7.27 -9.47 0.78
C LEU A 24 7.71 -9.69 2.23
N PRO A 25 9.01 -9.50 2.56
CA PRO A 25 9.47 -9.55 3.94
C PRO A 25 9.01 -8.31 4.71
N LEU A 26 8.52 -8.50 5.93
CA LEU A 26 8.06 -7.41 6.80
C LEU A 26 9.18 -6.90 7.68
N ALA A 27 9.12 -5.62 8.05
CA ALA A 27 9.97 -5.05 9.11
C ALA A 27 9.70 -5.79 10.43
N GLY A 28 10.77 -6.13 11.15
CA GLY A 28 10.73 -6.80 12.44
C GLY A 28 10.38 -5.83 13.56
N TYR A 29 10.04 -6.38 14.72
CA TYR A 29 9.63 -5.61 15.90
C TYR A 29 10.64 -4.54 16.33
N THR A 30 11.93 -4.84 16.22
CA THR A 30 12.99 -3.93 16.68
C THR A 30 13.29 -2.78 15.70
N ASN A 31 12.85 -2.92 14.45
CA ASN A 31 13.11 -1.98 13.37
C ASN A 31 11.83 -1.30 12.83
N PHE A 32 10.68 -1.59 13.45
CA PHE A 32 9.41 -0.98 13.07
C PHE A 32 9.12 0.26 13.93
N GLY A 33 8.85 1.39 13.27
CA GLY A 33 8.75 2.71 13.91
C GLY A 33 10.09 3.10 14.56
N ALA A 34 10.11 4.09 15.45
CA ALA A 34 11.30 4.47 16.22
C ALA A 34 11.84 3.37 17.20
N GLY A 35 11.56 2.10 16.92
CA GLY A 35 11.99 0.91 17.65
C GLY A 35 10.87 0.24 18.45
N ASN A 36 11.01 -1.07 18.62
CA ASN A 36 10.25 -1.92 19.56
C ASN A 36 8.72 -1.80 19.49
N THR A 37 8.16 -1.78 18.28
CA THR A 37 6.73 -1.64 18.07
C THR A 37 6.16 -2.84 17.31
N ALA A 38 5.13 -3.47 17.88
CA ALA A 38 4.37 -4.51 17.22
C ALA A 38 3.43 -3.88 16.18
N HIS A 39 3.22 -4.56 15.06
CA HIS A 39 2.38 -4.05 14.00
C HIS A 39 1.61 -5.14 13.26
N THR A 40 0.55 -4.71 12.61
CA THR A 40 -0.37 -5.60 11.90
C THR A 40 -0.57 -5.07 10.49
N VAL A 41 -0.32 -5.94 9.52
CA VAL A 41 -0.74 -5.75 8.14
C VAL A 41 -2.08 -6.44 7.98
N TYR A 42 -3.17 -5.68 7.86
CA TYR A 42 -4.49 -6.25 7.59
C TYR A 42 -4.65 -6.60 6.12
N LYS A 43 -5.50 -7.58 5.81
CA LYS A 43 -5.92 -7.85 4.43
C LYS A 43 -6.51 -6.57 3.83
N GLY A 44 -6.12 -6.25 2.60
CA GLY A 44 -6.55 -5.05 1.88
C GLY A 44 -5.72 -3.80 2.23
N SER A 45 -4.73 -3.88 3.11
CA SER A 45 -3.81 -2.78 3.36
C SER A 45 -2.93 -2.55 2.14
N LEU A 46 -2.64 -1.30 1.84
CA LEU A 46 -1.51 -0.95 0.99
C LEU A 46 -0.23 -1.26 1.77
N VAL A 47 0.80 -1.73 1.08
CA VAL A 47 2.07 -2.13 1.70
C VAL A 47 3.19 -1.30 1.08
N MET A 48 4.09 -0.75 1.89
CA MET A 48 5.25 0.02 1.41
C MET A 48 6.54 -0.39 2.09
N CYS A 49 7.66 -0.16 1.40
CA CYS A 49 8.99 -0.15 1.99
C CYS A 49 9.46 1.30 2.04
N ASP A 50 9.83 1.76 3.23
CA ASP A 50 10.47 3.06 3.42
C ASP A 50 11.96 2.85 3.30
N VAL A 51 12.50 3.35 2.20
CA VAL A 51 13.91 3.15 1.86
C VAL A 51 14.81 4.03 2.74
N SER A 52 14.27 5.04 3.42
CA SER A 52 15.04 5.92 4.30
C SER A 52 15.28 5.34 5.70
N ASP A 53 14.42 4.43 6.15
CA ASP A 53 14.44 3.87 7.52
C ASP A 53 14.74 2.36 7.54
N THR A 54 14.09 1.59 6.67
CA THR A 54 14.19 0.13 6.68
C THR A 54 14.20 -0.43 5.26
N ASP A 55 15.29 -0.19 4.55
CA ASP A 55 15.45 -0.65 3.16
C ASP A 55 15.28 -2.17 3.05
N GLY A 56 14.54 -2.60 2.03
CA GLY A 56 14.25 -4.00 1.75
C GLY A 56 13.13 -4.63 2.57
N TYR A 57 12.57 -3.96 3.58
CA TYR A 57 11.49 -4.51 4.41
C TYR A 57 10.23 -3.66 4.39
N PHE A 58 9.10 -4.35 4.36
CA PHE A 58 7.81 -3.75 4.10
C PHE A 58 6.94 -3.60 5.35
N ARG A 59 6.00 -2.68 5.29
CA ARG A 59 5.00 -2.42 6.32
C ARG A 59 3.66 -2.01 5.72
N ALA A 60 2.60 -2.06 6.53
CA ALA A 60 1.31 -1.49 6.14
C ALA A 60 1.42 0.03 5.98
N VAL A 61 0.62 0.56 5.06
CA VAL A 61 0.44 1.99 4.85
C VAL A 61 -0.92 2.40 5.38
N PRO A 62 -0.99 3.50 6.14
CA PRO A 62 0.13 4.11 6.89
C PRO A 62 0.70 3.18 7.98
N ASP A 63 1.89 3.54 8.44
CA ASP A 63 2.38 3.18 9.77
C ASP A 63 1.76 4.14 10.81
N THR A 64 1.61 3.70 12.05
CA THR A 64 1.28 4.58 13.19
C THR A 64 2.38 5.62 13.45
N SER A 65 3.58 5.43 12.88
CA SER A 65 4.60 6.46 12.72
C SER A 65 4.28 7.38 11.53
N VAL A 66 4.23 8.67 11.79
CA VAL A 66 3.62 9.72 10.97
C VAL A 66 4.47 10.10 9.74
N THR A 67 5.27 9.19 9.20
CA THR A 67 6.25 9.53 8.16
C THR A 67 5.53 9.76 6.83
N PRO A 68 5.59 10.99 6.25
CA PRO A 68 5.12 11.25 4.90
C PRO A 68 5.81 10.32 3.90
N ALA A 69 5.09 9.87 2.86
CA ALA A 69 5.75 9.10 1.82
C ALA A 69 6.80 9.96 1.10
N ALA A 70 8.04 9.45 1.03
CA ALA A 70 9.16 10.06 0.35
C ALA A 70 9.30 9.52 -1.08
N ALA A 71 10.02 10.22 -1.95
CA ALA A 71 10.21 9.81 -3.36
C ALA A 71 10.96 8.46 -3.52
N GLY A 72 11.74 8.06 -2.51
CA GLY A 72 12.46 6.78 -2.50
C GLY A 72 11.60 5.59 -2.07
N ASP A 73 10.45 5.83 -1.44
CA ASP A 73 9.62 4.75 -0.89
C ASP A 73 9.05 3.88 -2.00
N ILE A 74 8.89 2.60 -1.73
CA ILE A 74 8.46 1.61 -2.71
C ILE A 74 7.07 1.11 -2.33
N PHE A 75 6.12 1.24 -3.25
CA PHE A 75 4.82 0.59 -3.10
C PHE A 75 4.96 -0.92 -3.35
N GLY A 76 4.73 -1.74 -2.34
CA GLY A 76 4.88 -3.19 -2.41
C GLY A 76 3.72 -3.91 -3.10
N GLY A 77 2.50 -3.40 -2.92
CA GLY A 77 1.25 -4.00 -3.40
C GLY A 77 0.11 -3.92 -2.36
N ILE A 78 -0.98 -4.64 -2.61
CA ILE A 78 -2.11 -4.75 -1.68
C ILE A 78 -2.08 -6.10 -0.96
N ALA A 79 -2.08 -6.09 0.38
CA ALA A 79 -2.05 -7.30 1.20
C ALA A 79 -3.25 -8.21 0.94
N LEU A 80 -3.00 -9.49 0.64
CA LEU A 80 -4.04 -10.49 0.41
C LEU A 80 -4.41 -11.28 1.67
N GLU A 81 -3.62 -11.13 2.73
CA GLU A 81 -3.77 -11.79 4.01
C GLU A 81 -3.48 -10.84 5.17
N LYS A 82 -3.89 -11.25 6.38
CA LYS A 82 -3.50 -10.58 7.62
C LYS A 82 -2.18 -11.16 8.10
N GLN A 83 -1.23 -10.31 8.48
CA GLN A 83 0.00 -10.71 9.17
C GLN A 83 0.26 -9.82 10.38
N GLU A 84 0.74 -10.43 11.45
CA GLU A 84 1.09 -9.75 12.69
C GLU A 84 2.57 -9.97 12.98
N VAL A 85 3.26 -8.86 13.27
CA VAL A 85 4.63 -8.83 13.80
C VAL A 85 4.53 -8.53 15.28
N THR A 86 4.90 -9.50 16.10
CA THR A 86 4.81 -9.44 17.56
C THR A 86 6.17 -9.14 18.16
N SER A 87 6.24 -8.91 19.48
CA SER A 87 7.51 -8.72 20.19
C SER A 87 8.48 -9.92 20.10
N GLY A 88 8.00 -11.11 19.69
CA GLY A 88 8.88 -12.26 19.42
C GLY A 88 9.56 -12.21 18.05
N ASP A 89 9.03 -11.43 17.12
CA ASP A 89 9.50 -11.32 15.73
C ASP A 89 10.56 -10.22 15.61
N THR A 90 11.65 -10.38 16.34
CA THR A 90 12.65 -9.32 16.55
C THR A 90 13.47 -8.98 15.31
N ALA A 91 13.68 -9.94 14.40
CA ALA A 91 14.47 -9.75 13.19
C ALA A 91 13.61 -9.35 11.98
N ASP A 92 14.19 -8.52 11.12
CA ASP A 92 13.55 -8.16 9.87
C ASP A 92 13.37 -9.38 8.96
N GLY A 93 12.20 -9.48 8.32
CA GLY A 93 11.84 -10.63 7.49
C GLY A 93 11.49 -11.90 8.27
N SER A 94 11.42 -11.87 9.61
CA SER A 94 10.87 -12.96 10.42
C SER A 94 9.42 -13.30 10.02
N LYS A 95 8.68 -12.30 9.54
CA LYS A 95 7.36 -12.44 8.94
C LYS A 95 7.38 -11.98 7.49
N LYS A 96 6.47 -12.54 6.70
CA LYS A 96 6.27 -12.20 5.30
C LYS A 96 4.78 -12.06 5.03
N VAL A 97 4.42 -11.17 4.11
CA VAL A 97 3.04 -10.98 3.67
C VAL A 97 2.93 -11.20 2.16
N THR A 98 1.88 -11.91 1.77
CA THR A 98 1.51 -12.06 0.36
C THR A 98 0.72 -10.84 -0.09
N VAL A 99 1.19 -10.18 -1.16
CA VAL A 99 0.52 -9.02 -1.77
C VAL A 99 0.15 -9.28 -3.22
N ALA A 100 -0.89 -8.61 -3.69
CA ALA A 100 -1.18 -8.43 -5.10
C ALA A 100 -0.29 -7.33 -5.68
N VAL A 101 0.29 -7.57 -6.86
CA VAL A 101 1.14 -6.60 -7.58
C VAL A 101 0.51 -6.11 -8.88
N ASP A 102 -0.68 -6.60 -9.23
CA ASP A 102 -1.44 -6.21 -10.40
C ASP A 102 -2.95 -6.18 -10.12
N GLY A 103 -3.72 -5.87 -11.16
CA GLY A 103 -5.17 -5.77 -11.14
C GLY A 103 -5.67 -4.35 -10.90
N VAL A 104 -6.97 -4.19 -11.10
CA VAL A 104 -7.64 -2.89 -10.93
C VAL A 104 -8.47 -2.93 -9.66
N TRP A 105 -8.06 -2.13 -8.67
CA TRP A 105 -8.60 -2.17 -7.31
C TRP A 105 -9.47 -0.97 -7.03
N GLY A 106 -10.61 -1.20 -6.39
CA GLY A 106 -11.54 -0.14 -6.00
C GLY A 106 -11.20 0.44 -4.63
N PHE A 107 -11.09 1.76 -4.59
CA PHE A 107 -10.96 2.57 -3.38
C PHE A 107 -12.20 3.45 -3.22
N PRO A 108 -12.66 3.75 -2.00
CA PRO A 108 -13.77 4.68 -1.81
C PRO A 108 -13.51 6.00 -2.53
N VAL A 109 -14.52 6.51 -3.22
CA VAL A 109 -14.43 7.83 -3.88
C VAL A 109 -14.33 8.92 -2.82
N GLY A 110 -13.18 9.59 -2.79
CA GLY A 110 -13.00 10.86 -2.09
C GLY A 110 -13.30 12.03 -3.04
N SER A 111 -12.29 12.84 -3.35
CA SER A 111 -12.41 14.03 -4.22
C SER A 111 -12.15 13.77 -5.70
N ILE A 112 -11.88 12.53 -6.11
CA ILE A 112 -11.54 12.20 -7.50
C ILE A 112 -12.72 12.49 -8.43
N ALA A 113 -12.46 13.18 -9.53
CA ALA A 113 -13.39 13.48 -10.60
C ALA A 113 -13.21 12.56 -11.82
N ILE A 114 -14.21 12.49 -12.71
CA ILE A 114 -14.12 11.72 -13.96
C ILE A 114 -12.97 12.26 -14.85
N THR A 115 -12.69 13.56 -14.77
CA THR A 115 -11.58 14.20 -15.50
C THR A 115 -10.19 13.76 -15.04
N ASP A 116 -10.08 13.12 -13.88
CA ASP A 116 -8.81 12.62 -13.35
C ASP A 116 -8.45 11.21 -13.86
N ILE A 117 -9.31 10.59 -14.68
CA ILE A 117 -8.99 9.31 -15.31
C ILE A 117 -7.73 9.46 -16.18
N GLY A 118 -6.76 8.58 -15.99
CA GLY A 118 -5.43 8.63 -16.58
C GLY A 118 -4.39 9.33 -15.70
N ALA A 119 -4.78 10.04 -14.64
CA ALA A 119 -3.86 10.65 -13.71
C ALA A 119 -3.21 9.62 -12.76
N PRO A 120 -2.00 9.90 -12.25
CA PRO A 120 -1.41 9.11 -11.18
C PRO A 120 -2.28 9.09 -9.92
N ALA A 121 -2.45 7.91 -9.35
CA ALA A 121 -3.18 7.68 -8.11
C ALA A 121 -2.21 7.66 -6.93
N TYR A 122 -2.47 8.51 -5.94
CA TYR A 122 -1.73 8.52 -4.69
C TYR A 122 -2.65 8.15 -3.53
N ALA A 123 -2.18 7.31 -2.62
CA ALA A 123 -2.94 6.92 -1.45
C ALA A 123 -2.98 8.07 -0.44
N SER A 124 -4.20 8.42 -0.01
CA SER A 124 -4.49 9.51 0.93
C SER A 124 -4.61 9.00 2.36
N ASP A 125 -4.80 9.92 3.31
CA ASP A 125 -4.88 9.65 4.73
C ASP A 125 -6.21 9.21 5.30
N ASP A 126 -7.20 9.03 4.45
CA ASP A 126 -8.56 8.64 4.78
C ASP A 126 -8.95 7.33 4.08
N ASP A 127 -7.96 6.52 3.68
CA ASP A 127 -8.16 5.28 2.91
C ASP A 127 -8.85 5.53 1.54
N THR A 128 -8.68 6.74 1.01
CA THR A 128 -9.07 7.13 -0.35
C THR A 128 -7.85 7.37 -1.26
N ILE A 129 -8.10 7.82 -2.48
CA ILE A 129 -7.10 8.19 -3.48
C ILE A 129 -7.18 9.69 -3.74
N THR A 130 -6.01 10.30 -3.94
CA THR A 130 -5.81 11.67 -4.39
C THR A 130 -4.91 11.71 -5.62
N THR A 131 -4.95 12.80 -6.37
CA THR A 131 -3.99 13.11 -7.45
C THR A 131 -2.79 13.92 -6.94
N THR A 132 -2.78 14.27 -5.66
CA THR A 132 -1.71 15.05 -5.02
C THR A 132 -0.54 14.15 -4.63
N ALA A 133 0.62 14.37 -5.26
CA ALA A 133 1.83 13.59 -5.01
C ALA A 133 2.49 13.88 -3.65
N THR A 134 2.51 15.14 -3.23
CA THR A 134 3.24 15.57 -2.04
C THR A 134 2.79 14.78 -0.81
N ASN A 135 3.75 14.13 -0.15
CA ASN A 135 3.56 13.34 1.08
C ASN A 135 2.70 12.07 0.93
N ASN A 136 2.28 11.71 -0.28
CA ASN A 136 1.42 10.55 -0.55
C ASN A 136 2.17 9.49 -1.37
N LEU A 137 1.81 8.24 -1.14
CA LEU A 137 2.41 7.11 -1.84
C LEU A 137 1.74 6.90 -3.21
N TRP A 138 2.52 6.87 -4.28
CA TRP A 138 2.05 6.50 -5.60
C TRP A 138 1.70 5.01 -5.63
N VAL A 139 0.45 4.71 -5.99
CA VAL A 139 -0.09 3.33 -5.95
C VAL A 139 -0.57 2.85 -7.31
N GLY A 140 -0.53 3.69 -8.34
CA GLY A 140 -0.91 3.29 -9.69
C GLY A 140 -1.49 4.43 -10.52
N THR A 141 -2.37 4.08 -11.45
CA THR A 141 -3.06 5.05 -12.34
C THR A 141 -4.56 4.88 -12.20
N ILE A 142 -5.28 6.00 -12.18
CA ILE A 142 -6.74 6.01 -12.17
C ILE A 142 -7.22 5.56 -13.55
N VAL A 143 -8.01 4.48 -13.62
CA VAL A 143 -8.50 3.93 -14.90
C VAL A 143 -10.01 4.06 -15.06
N ASP A 144 -10.75 4.18 -13.96
CA ASP A 144 -12.20 4.30 -13.99
C ASP A 144 -12.73 4.89 -12.67
N ARG A 145 -13.98 5.37 -12.68
CA ARG A 145 -14.66 5.91 -11.50
C ARG A 145 -16.16 5.69 -11.62
N ASP A 146 -16.75 5.15 -10.58
CA ASP A 146 -18.21 5.11 -10.40
C ASP A 146 -18.65 5.97 -9.19
N ALA A 147 -19.90 5.83 -8.75
CA ALA A 147 -20.42 6.60 -7.62
C ALA A 147 -19.83 6.20 -6.26
N THR A 148 -19.27 5.00 -6.16
CA THR A 148 -18.78 4.38 -4.91
C THR A 148 -17.26 4.23 -4.93
N TYR A 149 -16.68 3.85 -6.08
CA TYR A 149 -15.27 3.51 -6.20
C TYR A 149 -14.53 4.32 -7.26
N VAL A 150 -13.30 4.70 -6.91
CA VAL A 150 -12.24 5.01 -7.89
C VAL A 150 -11.43 3.73 -8.11
N TRP A 151 -11.23 3.40 -9.37
CA TRP A 151 -10.58 2.17 -9.80
C TRP A 151 -9.15 2.49 -10.22
N VAL A 152 -8.18 1.87 -9.54
CA VAL A 152 -6.76 2.11 -9.75
C VAL A 152 -6.09 0.84 -10.26
N ASP A 153 -5.42 0.94 -11.40
CA ASP A 153 -4.51 -0.10 -11.88
C ASP A 153 -3.17 0.04 -11.17
N ILE A 154 -2.81 -0.98 -10.38
CA ILE A 154 -1.61 -0.97 -9.53
C ILE A 154 -0.36 -1.53 -10.22
N SER A 155 -0.51 -2.14 -11.40
CA SER A 155 0.55 -2.90 -12.08
C SER A 155 1.80 -2.08 -12.40
N HIS A 156 1.63 -0.78 -12.66
CA HIS A 156 2.73 0.11 -12.99
C HIS A 156 3.49 0.64 -11.76
N ALA A 157 2.87 0.66 -10.58
CA ALA A 157 3.47 1.20 -9.36
C ALA A 157 4.09 0.11 -8.47
N ALA A 158 3.53 -1.10 -8.47
CA ALA A 158 3.98 -2.16 -7.58
C ALA A 158 5.46 -2.53 -7.81
N GLY A 159 6.28 -2.38 -6.77
CA GLY A 159 7.73 -2.60 -6.80
C GLY A 159 8.55 -1.44 -7.36
N ARG A 160 7.95 -0.27 -7.61
CA ARG A 160 8.66 0.94 -8.06
C ARG A 160 8.70 1.99 -6.97
N THR A 161 9.67 2.90 -7.10
CA THR A 161 9.79 4.08 -6.24
C THR A 161 8.58 4.99 -6.40
N ASN A 162 8.31 5.80 -5.38
CA ASN A 162 7.22 6.76 -5.31
C ASN A 162 7.44 7.95 -6.25
N THR A 163 7.47 7.66 -7.54
CA THR A 163 7.65 8.61 -8.63
C THR A 163 6.84 8.09 -9.80
N ALA A 164 5.75 8.79 -10.12
CA ALA A 164 4.95 8.50 -11.30
C ALA A 164 5.76 8.92 -12.55
N THR A 165 6.44 7.96 -13.18
CA THR A 165 7.18 8.12 -14.44
C THR A 165 6.52 7.34 -15.56
#